data_AF-A0A822ZN62-F1
#
_entry.id   AF-A0A822ZN62-F1
#
_cell.length_a   1.000
_cell.length_b   1.000
_cell.length_c   1.000
_cell.angle_alpha   90.00
_cell.angle_beta   90.00
_cell.angle_gamma   90.00
#
_symmetry.space_group_name_H-M   'P 1'
#
loop_
_entity.id
_entity.type
_entity.pdbx_description
1 polymer ?
#
loop_
_entity_poly.entity_id
_entity_poly.type
_entity_poly.pdbx_seq_one_letter_code
_entity_poly.pdbx_strand_id
1 'polypeptide(L)'
;MAQGYGVELYFDPALENQVLKAWNVLARRRISTQLIEMESRPYITLSSIPTLDPPKLENVVKNFASKQEPLPLLFSIMQRRISSF
;
A
#
# COMPACT_ATOMS: atom_id res chain seq x y z
N MET A 1 12.94 -20.06 -4.93
CA MET A 1 12.31 -18.75 -5.24
C MET A 1 12.61 -17.84 -4.07
N ALA A 2 13.21 -16.67 -4.29
CA ALA A 2 13.44 -15.71 -3.20
C ALA A 2 12.11 -15.01 -2.91
N GLN A 3 11.52 -15.26 -1.75
CA GLN A 3 10.31 -14.59 -1.31
C GLN A 3 10.71 -13.25 -0.68
N GLY A 4 10.43 -12.15 -1.37
CA GLY A 4 10.52 -10.82 -0.77
C GLY A 4 9.36 -10.60 0.20
N TYR A 5 9.60 -9.84 1.27
CA TYR A 5 8.61 -9.46 2.26
C TYR A 5 8.36 -7.96 2.19
N GLY A 6 7.10 -7.56 2.33
CA GLY A 6 6.69 -6.16 2.43
C GLY A 6 5.99 -5.91 3.76
N VAL A 7 6.21 -4.74 4.35
CA VAL A 7 5.35 -4.22 5.43
C VAL A 7 4.46 -3.16 4.81
N GLU A 8 3.14 -3.36 4.91
CA GLU A 8 2.12 -2.53 4.28
C GLU A 8 1.25 -1.86 5.34
N LEU A 9 0.90 -0.61 5.10
CA LEU A 9 -0.09 0.13 5.86
C LEU A 9 -1.40 0.16 5.06
N TYR A 10 -2.45 -0.41 5.63
CA TYR A 10 -3.78 -0.41 5.03
C TYR A 10 -4.59 0.82 5.49
N PHE A 11 -5.48 1.26 4.61
CA PHE A 11 -6.41 2.33 4.90
C PHE A 11 -7.60 1.83 5.72
N ASP A 12 -8.24 2.73 6.45
CA ASP A 12 -9.58 2.45 6.98
C ASP A 12 -10.59 2.28 5.82
N PRO A 13 -11.76 1.66 6.07
CA PRO A 13 -12.74 1.39 5.02
C PRO A 13 -13.26 2.63 4.29
N ALA A 14 -13.34 3.79 4.95
CA ALA A 14 -13.84 5.01 4.33
C ALA A 14 -12.80 5.55 3.34
N LEU A 15 -11.54 5.59 3.73
CA LEU A 15 -10.44 6.07 2.90
C LEU A 15 -10.11 5.09 1.77
N GLU A 16 -10.14 3.79 2.03
CA GLU A 16 -9.98 2.74 1.00
C GLU A 16 -10.97 2.94 -0.15
N ASN A 17 -12.25 3.17 0.16
CA ASN A 17 -13.27 3.43 -0.85
C ASN A 17 -13.02 4.69 -1.67
N GLN A 18 -12.44 5.74 -1.07
CA GLN A 18 -12.08 6.96 -1.80
C GLN A 18 -10.92 6.70 -2.77
N VAL A 19 -9.91 5.94 -2.33
CA VAL A 19 -8.77 5.55 -3.18
C VAL A 19 -9.24 4.67 -4.35
N LEU A 20 -10.10 3.68 -4.10
CA LEU A 20 -10.68 2.83 -5.15
C LEU A 20 -11.50 3.65 -6.17
N LYS A 21 -12.24 4.67 -5.73
CA LYS A 21 -12.92 5.59 -6.65
C LYS A 21 -11.93 6.36 -7.53
N ALA A 22 -10.82 6.83 -6.97
CA ALA A 22 -9.78 7.50 -7.74
C ALA A 22 -9.13 6.56 -8.78
N TRP A 23 -8.82 5.32 -8.40
CA TRP A 23 -8.32 4.30 -9.33
C TRP A 23 -9.28 4.04 -10.48
N ASN A 24 -10.58 3.93 -10.19
CA ASN A 24 -11.62 3.80 -11.20
C ASN A 24 -11.69 5.00 -12.16
N VAL A 25 -11.50 6.22 -11.66
CA VAL A 25 -11.42 7.43 -12.51
C VAL A 25 -10.22 7.36 -13.45
N LEU A 26 -9.05 6.90 -12.97
CA LEU A 26 -7.86 6.73 -13.81
C LEU A 26 -8.07 5.69 -14.91
N ALA A 27 -8.69 4.55 -14.58
CA ALA A 27 -9.00 3.49 -15.55
C ALA A 27 -9.99 3.98 -16.62
N ARG A 28 -11.08 4.65 -16.22
CA ARG A 28 -12.09 5.19 -17.14
C ARG A 28 -11.51 6.25 -18.08
N ARG A 29 -10.53 7.03 -17.62
CA ARG A 29 -9.82 8.03 -18.43
C ARG A 29 -8.67 7.44 -19.28
N ARG A 30 -8.47 6.11 -19.26
CA ARG A 30 -7.38 5.40 -19.95
C ARG A 30 -5.98 5.91 -19.58
N ILE A 31 -5.82 6.39 -18.35
CA ILE A 31 -4.53 6.84 -17.83
C ILE A 31 -3.73 5.64 -17.29
N SER A 32 -4.40 4.77 -16.52
CA SER A 32 -3.85 3.50 -16.05
C SER A 32 -4.98 2.56 -15.63
N THR A 33 -4.91 1.29 -16.02
CA THR A 33 -5.83 0.22 -15.61
C THR A 33 -5.17 -0.77 -14.64
N GLN A 34 -3.84 -0.77 -14.55
CA GLN A 34 -3.04 -1.70 -13.73
C GLN A 34 -3.48 -1.75 -12.27
N LEU A 35 -3.85 -0.60 -11.69
CA LEU A 35 -4.27 -0.52 -10.29
C LEU A 35 -5.59 -1.28 -10.01
N ILE A 36 -6.46 -1.41 -11.02
CA ILE A 36 -7.69 -2.20 -10.90
C ILE A 36 -7.39 -3.67 -11.22
N GLU A 37 -6.57 -3.93 -12.24
CA GLU A 37 -6.22 -5.28 -12.70
C GLU A 37 -5.38 -6.08 -11.69
N MET A 38 -4.62 -5.41 -10.81
CA MET A 38 -3.87 -6.06 -9.74
C MET A 38 -4.77 -6.72 -8.69
N GLU A 39 -6.06 -6.38 -8.65
CA GLU A 39 -7.06 -6.89 -7.69
C GLU A 39 -6.62 -6.79 -6.21
N SER A 40 -5.62 -5.95 -5.92
CA SER A 40 -5.08 -5.74 -4.59
C SER A 40 -5.82 -4.60 -3.90
N ARG A 41 -5.97 -4.71 -2.57
CA ARG A 41 -6.38 -3.57 -1.75
C ARG A 41 -5.36 -2.43 -1.87
N PRO A 42 -5.78 -1.16 -1.85
CA PRO A 42 -4.84 -0.05 -1.79
C PRO A 42 -4.09 -0.04 -0.45
N TYR A 43 -2.78 0.17 -0.50
CA TYR A 43 -1.91 0.24 0.67
C TYR A 43 -0.76 1.22 0.44
N ILE A 44 -0.05 1.56 1.51
CA ILE A 44 1.24 2.25 1.47
C ILE A 44 2.32 1.26 1.91
N THR A 45 3.31 1.00 1.05
CA THR A 45 4.48 0.20 1.43
C THR A 45 5.36 1.00 2.39
N LEU A 46 5.55 0.49 3.60
CA LEU A 46 6.46 1.08 4.60
C LEU A 46 7.88 0.55 4.46
N SER A 47 8.04 -0.72 4.08
CA SER A 47 9.34 -1.37 3.90
C SER A 47 9.26 -2.54 2.93
N SER A 48 10.34 -2.76 2.18
CA SER A 48 10.53 -3.92 1.30
C SER A 48 11.84 -4.61 1.66
N ILE A 49 11.76 -5.91 1.93
CA ILE A 49 12.83 -6.70 2.54
C ILE A 49 13.09 -7.92 1.66
N PRO A 50 14.28 -8.05 1.04
CA PRO A 50 14.53 -9.09 0.05
C PRO A 50 14.63 -10.50 0.63
N THR A 51 15.09 -10.63 1.88
CA THR A 51 15.24 -11.90 2.59
C THR A 51 14.94 -11.71 4.07
N LEU A 52 14.02 -12.49 4.62
CA LEU A 52 13.63 -12.39 6.02
C LEU A 52 13.06 -13.71 6.54
N ASP A 53 13.13 -13.89 7.85
CA ASP A 53 12.51 -14.99 8.59
C ASP A 53 11.11 -14.57 9.08
N PRO A 54 10.00 -15.07 8.47
CA PRO A 54 8.65 -14.54 8.70
C PRO A 54 8.20 -14.48 10.17
N PRO A 55 8.40 -15.52 11.01
CA PRO A 55 8.04 -15.49 12.42
C PRO A 55 8.69 -14.34 13.21
N LYS A 56 9.92 -13.95 12.85
CA LYS A 56 10.60 -12.82 13.50
C LYS A 56 9.94 -11.50 13.14
N LEU A 57 9.57 -11.32 11.87
CA LEU A 57 8.88 -10.11 11.42
C LEU A 57 7.50 -9.99 12.04
N GLU A 58 6.75 -11.09 12.09
CA GLU A 58 5.38 -11.10 12.61
C GLU A 58 5.33 -10.57 14.05
N ASN A 59 6.22 -11.05 14.92
CA ASN A 59 6.29 -10.56 16.30
C ASN A 59 6.67 -9.07 16.38
N VAL A 60 7.61 -8.62 15.55
CA VAL A 60 8.01 -7.20 15.50
C VAL A 60 6.84 -6.33 15.03
N VAL A 61 6.14 -6.73 13.96
CA VAL A 61 5.01 -5.99 13.40
C VAL A 61 3.83 -5.96 14.39
N LYS A 62 3.50 -7.08 15.05
CA LYS A 62 2.44 -7.13 16.07
C LYS A 62 2.76 -6.24 17.26
N ASN A 63 3.99 -6.29 17.77
CA ASN A 63 4.44 -5.45 18.88
C ASN A 63 4.50 -3.96 18.53
N PHE A 64 4.80 -3.64 17.27
CA PHE A 64 4.73 -2.28 16.76
C PHE A 64 3.28 -1.83 16.66
N ALA A 65 2.42 -2.59 15.98
CA ALA A 65 1.02 -2.26 15.76
C ALA A 65 0.24 -2.11 17.08
N SER A 66 0.54 -2.90 18.12
CA SER A 66 -0.14 -2.80 19.41
C SER A 66 0.19 -1.52 20.21
N LYS A 67 1.25 -0.81 19.83
CA LYS A 67 1.70 0.43 20.48
C LYS A 67 1.36 1.68 19.69
N GLN A 68 0.89 1.52 18.45
CA GLN A 68 0.62 2.63 17.55
C GLN A 68 -0.88 2.84 17.42
N GLU A 69 -1.29 4.10 17.45
CA GLU A 69 -2.63 4.49 17.03
C GLU A 69 -2.69 4.58 15.49
N PRO A 70 -3.89 4.45 14.89
CA PRO A 70 -4.07 4.71 13.47
C PRO A 70 -3.50 6.07 13.07
N LEU A 71 -2.63 6.09 12.07
CA LEU A 71 -1.94 7.30 11.65
C LEU A 71 -2.90 8.21 10.88
N PRO A 72 -3.06 9.50 11.26
CA PRO A 72 -3.82 10.43 10.46
C PRO A 72 -3.07 10.70 9.16
N LEU A 73 -3.67 10.32 8.03
CA LEU A 73 -3.12 10.55 6.70
C LEU A 73 -3.88 11.67 6.01
N LEU A 74 -3.13 12.62 5.44
CA LEU A 74 -3.66 13.67 4.58
C LEU A 74 -3.01 13.55 3.20
N PHE A 75 -3.83 13.38 2.17
CA PHE A 75 -3.36 13.46 0.79
C PHE A 75 -3.32 14.91 0.35
N SER A 76 -2.13 15.52 0.36
CA SER A 76 -1.94 16.91 -0.07
C SER A 76 -1.78 17.02 -1.59
N ILE A 77 -0.91 16.20 -2.19
CA ILE A 77 -0.65 16.17 -3.64
C ILE A 77 -0.30 14.74 -4.06
N MET A 78 -0.93 14.24 -5.12
CA MET A 78 -0.51 13.00 -5.76
C MET A 78 0.50 13.32 -6.87
N GLN A 79 1.78 13.01 -6.63
CA GLN A 79 2.83 13.18 -7.63
C GLN A 79 3.00 11.89 -8.44
N ARG A 80 2.86 12.00 -9.76
CA ARG A 80 3.24 10.90 -10.67
C ARG A 80 4.76 10.82 -10.71
N ARG A 81 5.34 9.80 -10.09
CA ARG A 81 6.75 9.46 -10.32
C ARG A 81 6.85 8.77 -11.67
N ILE A 82 7.32 9.48 -12.69
CA ILE A 82 7.68 8.89 -13.97
C ILE A 82 9.03 8.22 -13.75
N SER A 83 9.04 6.92 -13.49
CA SER A 83 10.25 6.13 -13.59
C SER A 83 10.50 5.93 -15.09
N SER A 84 11.33 6.78 -15.68
CA SER A 84 11.94 6.52 -16.98
C SER A 84 12.88 5.32 -16.84
N PHE A 85 12.65 4.28 -17.65
CA PHE A 85 13.65 3.25 -17.93
C PHE A 85 14.78 3.83 -18.78
#